data_AF-A0A4R6BHK1-F1
#
_entry.id   AF-A0A4R6BHK1-F1
#
_cell.length_a   1.000
_cell.length_b   1.000
_cell.length_c   1.000
_cell.angle_alpha   90.00
_cell.angle_beta   90.00
_cell.angle_gamma   90.00
#
_symmetry.space_group_name_H-M   'P 1'
#
loop_
_entity.id
_entity.type
_entity.pdbx_description
1 polymer ?
#
loop_
_entity_poly.entity_id
_entity_poly.type
_entity_poly.pdbx_seq_one_letter_code
_entity_poly.pdbx_strand_id
1 'polypeptide(L)'
;VNVAALWHQRLQQILELPDDFIMKKDHMKEDYMLMSDVSEDELKKSIQRLKDVKKGELLFGKVYHPDHPSLKSDQVFINEIEETFIKLLQLQ
;
A
#
# COMPACT_ATOMS: atom_id res chain seq x y z
N VAL A 1 3.96 -19.15 3.16
CA VAL A 1 3.53 -18.24 4.25
C VAL A 1 2.13 -17.75 3.89
N ASN A 2 1.20 -17.71 4.85
CA ASN A 2 -0.11 -17.07 4.63
C ASN A 2 0.09 -15.55 4.75
N VAL A 3 -0.03 -14.81 3.65
CA VAL A 3 0.23 -13.36 3.61
C VAL A 3 -0.65 -12.58 4.59
N ALA A 4 -1.91 -12.99 4.77
CA ALA A 4 -2.81 -12.33 5.72
C ALA A 4 -2.35 -12.52 7.18
N ALA A 5 -1.81 -13.70 7.52
CA ALA A 5 -1.25 -13.93 8.85
C ALA A 5 0.03 -13.12 9.09
N LEU A 6 0.92 -13.03 8.07
CA LEU A 6 2.12 -12.19 8.12
C LEU A 6 1.76 -10.72 8.32
N TRP A 7 0.85 -10.20 7.51
CA TRP A 7 0.44 -8.80 7.59
C TRP A 7 -0.32 -8.46 8.87
N HIS A 8 -1.03 -9.43 9.46
CA HIS A 8 -1.62 -9.24 10.79
C HIS A 8 -0.54 -9.07 11.88
N GLN A 9 0.59 -9.78 11.78
CA GLN A 9 1.73 -9.61 12.70
C GLN A 9 2.48 -8.30 12.47
N ARG A 10 2.48 -7.79 11.22
CA ARG A 10 3.15 -6.55 10.81
C ARG A 10 2.23 -5.34 10.71
N LEU A 11 1.08 -5.40 11.38
CA LEU A 11 0.04 -4.39 11.29
C LEU A 11 0.55 -2.98 11.57
N GLN A 12 1.38 -2.80 12.61
CA GLN A 12 1.96 -1.49 12.94
C GLN A 12 2.95 -1.01 11.86
N GLN A 13 3.76 -1.90 11.29
CA GLN A 13 4.69 -1.55 10.20
C GLN A 13 3.94 -1.09 8.93
N ILE A 14 2.78 -1.68 8.66
CA ILE A 14 1.93 -1.24 7.54
C ILE A 14 1.33 0.14 7.82
N LEU A 15 0.89 0.40 9.06
CA LEU A 15 0.38 1.72 9.46
C LEU A 15 1.47 2.82 9.46
N GLU A 16 2.74 2.43 9.57
CA GLU A 16 3.91 3.33 9.48
C GLU A 16 4.37 3.60 8.04
N LEU A 17 3.69 3.04 7.02
CA LEU A 17 3.94 3.46 5.63
C LEU A 17 3.74 4.97 5.51
N PRO A 18 4.51 5.67 4.66
CA PRO A 18 4.37 7.11 4.49
C PRO A 18 2.93 7.51 4.11
N ASP A 19 2.49 8.67 4.58
CA ASP A 19 1.12 9.18 4.45
C ASP A 19 0.60 9.21 3.01
N ASP A 20 1.48 9.43 2.04
CA ASP A 20 1.18 9.52 0.61
C ASP A 20 1.11 8.16 -0.10
N PHE A 21 1.33 7.07 0.63
CA PHE A 21 1.03 5.73 0.15
C PHE A 21 -0.49 5.51 0.18
N ILE A 22 -0.93 4.54 -0.60
CA ILE A 22 -2.33 4.16 -0.69
C ILE A 22 -2.57 2.74 -0.20
N MET A 23 -3.76 2.50 0.33
CA MET A 23 -4.33 1.17 0.53
C MET A 23 -5.52 0.96 -0.40
N LYS A 24 -5.52 -0.17 -1.12
CA LYS A 24 -6.56 -0.51 -2.11
C LYS A 24 -7.04 -1.95 -1.94
N LYS A 25 -8.34 -2.20 -2.07
CA LYS A 25 -8.97 -3.51 -1.76
C LYS A 25 -9.45 -4.28 -2.99
N ASP A 26 -9.31 -3.68 -4.16
CA ASP A 26 -9.76 -4.18 -5.46
C ASP A 26 -9.00 -3.42 -6.57
N HIS A 27 -8.17 -4.11 -7.35
CA HIS A 27 -7.36 -3.49 -8.40
C HIS A 27 -8.20 -2.95 -9.58
N MET A 28 -9.45 -3.40 -9.73
CA MET A 28 -10.33 -3.00 -10.83
C MET A 28 -11.09 -1.70 -10.57
N LYS A 29 -11.12 -1.23 -9.31
CA LYS A 29 -11.76 0.04 -8.94
C LYS A 29 -10.74 1.16 -8.98
N GLU A 30 -11.15 2.40 -9.16
CA GLU A 30 -10.22 3.53 -9.07
C GLU A 30 -9.93 3.90 -7.60
N ASP A 31 -10.94 3.74 -6.74
CA ASP A 31 -10.89 4.13 -5.32
C ASP A 31 -9.71 3.52 -4.54
N TYR A 32 -9.09 4.37 -3.74
CA TYR A 32 -8.05 4.03 -2.76
C TYR A 32 -8.18 4.94 -1.54
N MET A 33 -7.56 4.55 -0.42
CA MET A 33 -7.41 5.42 0.76
C MET A 33 -5.95 5.79 0.90
N LEU A 34 -5.65 7.05 1.25
CA LEU A 34 -4.30 7.43 1.68
C LEU A 34 -3.99 6.77 3.02
N MET A 35 -2.74 6.37 3.23
CA MET A 35 -2.31 5.75 4.49
C MET A 35 -2.53 6.69 5.68
N SER A 36 -2.48 8.01 5.46
CA SER A 36 -2.85 9.02 6.47
C SER A 36 -4.28 8.85 7.02
N ASP A 37 -5.18 8.28 6.22
CA ASP A 37 -6.60 8.11 6.55
C ASP A 37 -6.94 6.67 6.97
N VAL A 38 -5.99 5.74 6.86
CA VAL A 38 -6.20 4.33 7.20
C VAL A 38 -6.09 4.13 8.71
N SER A 39 -7.23 3.93 9.35
CA SER A 39 -7.26 3.49 10.75
C SER A 39 -6.80 2.03 10.91
N GLU A 40 -6.29 1.71 12.11
CA GLU A 40 -5.90 0.34 12.48
C GLU A 40 -7.04 -0.68 12.27
N ASP A 41 -8.27 -0.32 12.68
CA ASP A 41 -9.44 -1.19 12.53
C ASP A 41 -9.78 -1.44 11.05
N GLU A 42 -9.61 -0.45 10.20
CA GLU A 42 -9.85 -0.57 8.76
C GLU A 42 -8.82 -1.49 8.10
N LEU A 43 -7.55 -1.39 8.50
CA LEU A 43 -6.51 -2.30 8.07
C LEU A 43 -6.78 -3.74 8.55
N LYS A 44 -7.17 -3.94 9.81
CA LYS A 44 -7.53 -5.27 10.35
C LYS A 44 -8.65 -5.91 9.55
N LYS A 45 -9.73 -5.18 9.27
CA LYS A 45 -10.86 -5.66 8.47
C LYS A 45 -10.41 -6.04 7.05
N SER A 46 -9.54 -5.24 6.45
CA SER A 46 -9.02 -5.48 5.10
C SER A 46 -8.15 -6.74 5.04
N ILE A 47 -7.27 -6.95 6.03
CA ILE A 47 -6.46 -8.17 6.17
C ILE A 47 -7.35 -9.40 6.43
N GLN A 48 -8.37 -9.27 7.27
CA GLN A 48 -9.32 -10.36 7.51
C GLN A 48 -10.07 -10.73 6.22
N ARG A 49 -10.48 -9.74 5.43
CA ARG A 49 -11.12 -9.98 4.13
C ARG A 49 -10.17 -10.68 3.14
N LEU A 50 -8.89 -10.29 3.11
CA LEU A 50 -7.86 -10.96 2.30
C LEU A 50 -7.75 -12.45 2.63
N LYS A 51 -7.95 -12.81 3.91
CA LYS A 51 -7.95 -14.21 4.37
C LYS A 51 -9.25 -14.96 4.01
N ASP A 52 -10.41 -14.33 4.22
CA ASP A 52 -11.69 -15.04 4.21
C ASP A 52 -12.38 -15.04 2.84
N VAL A 53 -12.08 -14.06 1.98
CA VAL A 53 -12.69 -13.92 0.67
C VAL A 53 -11.74 -14.43 -0.39
N LYS A 54 -12.16 -15.41 -1.19
CA LYS A 54 -11.33 -16.02 -2.25
C LYS A 54 -10.83 -15.01 -3.30
N LYS A 55 -11.62 -13.99 -3.61
CA LYS A 55 -11.26 -12.85 -4.47
C LYS A 55 -10.88 -11.61 -3.65
N GLY A 56 -10.46 -11.83 -2.40
CA GLY A 56 -10.00 -10.78 -1.51
C GLY A 56 -8.68 -10.25 -2.00
N GLU A 57 -8.58 -8.94 -2.17
CA GLU A 57 -7.35 -8.26 -2.55
C GLU A 57 -7.05 -7.18 -1.52
N LEU A 58 -5.77 -6.90 -1.36
CA LEU A 58 -5.25 -5.81 -0.55
C LEU A 58 -3.89 -5.41 -1.13
N LEU A 59 -3.81 -4.18 -1.62
CA LEU A 59 -2.65 -3.63 -2.31
C LEU A 59 -2.19 -2.35 -1.60
N PHE A 60 -0.88 -2.13 -1.63
CA PHE A 60 -0.22 -0.94 -1.14
C PHE A 60 0.72 -0.37 -2.21
N GLY A 61 0.86 0.95 -2.28
CA GLY A 61 1.74 1.60 -3.26
C GLY A 61 1.57 3.11 -3.27
N LYS A 62 1.97 3.75 -4.38
CA LYS A 62 1.79 5.19 -4.60
C LYS A 62 1.00 5.44 -5.87
N VAL A 63 0.35 6.60 -5.93
CA VAL A 63 -0.32 7.12 -7.14
C VAL A 63 0.39 8.40 -7.56
N TYR A 64 0.86 8.43 -8.81
CA TYR A 64 1.54 9.60 -9.36
C TYR A 64 0.58 10.34 -10.30
N HIS A 65 0.17 11.54 -9.91
CA HIS A 65 -0.57 12.44 -10.80
C HIS A 65 0.37 13.06 -11.86
N PRO A 66 -0.14 13.47 -13.04
CA PRO A 66 0.71 14.00 -14.12
C PRO A 66 1.56 15.23 -13.75
N ASP A 67 1.19 15.94 -12.70
CA ASP A 67 1.89 17.10 -12.15
C ASP A 67 2.91 16.75 -11.06
N HIS A 68 3.02 15.47 -10.66
CA HIS A 68 3.92 15.04 -9.59
C HIS A 68 5.38 15.44 -9.88
N PRO A 69 6.11 16.03 -8.90
CA PRO A 69 7.46 16.54 -9.13
C PRO A 69 8.47 15.50 -9.61
N SER A 70 8.31 14.23 -9.20
CA SER A 70 9.22 13.16 -9.62
C SER A 70 9.16 12.87 -11.12
N LEU A 71 8.03 13.18 -11.79
CA LEU A 71 7.85 12.96 -13.22
C LEU A 71 8.56 14.01 -14.11
N LYS A 72 9.28 14.97 -13.52
CA LYS A 72 10.01 16.01 -14.26
C LYS A 72 11.35 15.55 -14.83
N SER A 73 11.86 14.40 -14.37
CA SER A 73 13.14 13.84 -14.83
C SER A 73 13.16 12.33 -14.63
N ASP A 74 13.64 11.60 -15.64
CA ASP A 74 13.79 10.14 -15.58
C ASP A 74 14.58 9.68 -14.35
N GLN A 75 15.69 10.35 -14.04
CA GLN A 75 16.52 9.99 -12.89
C GLN A 75 15.77 10.18 -11.56
N VAL A 76 15.01 11.28 -11.43
CA VAL A 76 14.23 11.56 -10.22
C VAL A 76 13.12 10.52 -10.08
N PHE A 77 12.44 10.17 -11.18
CA PHE A 77 11.39 9.16 -11.15
C PHE A 77 11.92 7.76 -10.84
N ILE A 78 13.07 7.38 -11.40
CA ILE A 78 13.72 6.10 -11.08
C ILE A 78 14.04 6.04 -9.58
N ASN A 79 14.64 7.09 -9.01
CA ASN A 79 14.95 7.14 -7.58
C ASN A 79 13.67 7.04 -6.72
N GLU A 80 12.61 7.76 -7.10
CA GLU A 80 11.30 7.72 -6.43
C GLU A 80 10.71 6.29 -6.44
N ILE A 81 10.78 5.59 -7.58
CA ILE A 81 10.32 4.20 -7.71
C ILE A 81 11.15 3.27 -6.82
N GLU A 82 12.48 3.40 -6.84
CA GLU A 82 13.38 2.59 -6.03
C GLU A 82 13.09 2.76 -4.53
N GLU A 83 12.98 4.00 -4.06
CA GLU A 83 12.61 4.31 -2.68
C GLU A 83 11.25 3.72 -2.31
N THR A 84 10.25 3.84 -3.21
CA THR A 84 8.93 3.24 -3.03
C THR A 84 9.02 1.73 -2.85
N PHE A 85 9.76 1.04 -3.72
CA PHE A 85 9.93 -0.42 -3.61
C PHE A 85 10.68 -0.82 -2.33
N ILE A 86 11.72 -0.08 -1.93
CA ILE A 86 12.45 -0.35 -0.67
C ILE A 86 11.49 -0.31 0.52
N LYS A 87 10.57 0.67 0.57
CA LYS A 87 9.53 0.72 1.63
C LYS A 87 8.57 -0.46 1.56
N LEU A 88 8.09 -0.83 0.37
CA LEU A 88 7.16 -1.95 0.21
C LEU A 88 7.81 -3.32 0.53
N LEU A 89 9.10 -3.49 0.26
CA LEU A 89 9.82 -4.72 0.57
C LEU A 89 9.90 -4.99 2.09
N GLN A 90 9.78 -3.97 2.92
CA GLN A 90 9.70 -4.13 4.38
C GLN A 90 8.42 -4.85 4.84
N LEU A 91 7.42 -4.99 3.97
CA LEU A 91 6.16 -5.70 4.25
C LEU A 91 6.23 -7.21 3.94
N GLN A 92 7.34 -7.70 3.36
CA GLN A 92 7.56 -9.11 2.97
C GLN A 92 8.24 -9.94 4.07
#